data_AF-A0A653DEI4-F1
#
_entry.id   AF-A0A653DEI4-F1
#
_cell.length_a   1.000
_cell.length_b   1.000
_cell.length_c   1.000
_cell.angle_alpha   90.00
_cell.angle_beta   90.00
_cell.angle_gamma   90.00
#
_symmetry.space_group_name_H-M   'P 1'
#
loop_
_entity.id
_entity.type
_entity.pdbx_description
1 polymer ?
#
loop_
_entity_poly.entity_id
_entity_poly.type
_entity_poly.pdbx_seq_one_letter_code
_entity_poly.pdbx_strand_id
1 'polypeptide(L)' 'MQFENIARMNNWSNEEKACVLTSMLRDSAAAILENLCSSDLRDYDKITSALKLRFGDAHLTELL' A
#
# COMPACT_ATOMS: atom_id res chain seq x y z
N MET A 1 2.75 5.70 10.50
CA MET A 1 1.62 5.82 11.45
C MET A 1 0.55 6.83 10.98
N GLN A 2 0.79 7.58 9.89
CA GLN A 2 -0.14 8.60 9.41
C GLN A 2 -1.27 7.98 8.57
N PHE A 3 -0.92 7.06 7.67
CA PHE A 3 -1.87 6.41 6.77
C PHE A 3 -2.85 5.53 7.54
N GLU A 4 -2.36 4.68 8.44
CA GLU A 4 -3.23 3.81 9.26
C GLU A 4 -4.18 4.60 10.17
N ASN A 5 -3.73 5.75 10.69
CA ASN A 5 -4.59 6.63 11.48
C ASN A 5 -5.69 7.28 10.64
N ILE A 6 -5.35 7.78 9.45
CA ILE A 6 -6.34 8.35 8.51
C ILE A 6 -7.33 7.27 8.08
N ALA A 7 -6.84 6.07 7.74
CA ALA A 7 -7.69 4.94 7.36
C ALA A 7 -8.66 4.56 8.47
N ARG A 8 -8.19 4.52 9.72
CA ARG A 8 -9.03 4.26 10.90
C ARG A 8 -10.04 5.37 11.14
N MET A 9 -9.65 6.64 11.02
CA MET A 9 -10.56 7.78 11.18
C MET A 9 -11.67 7.79 10.12
N ASN A 10 -11.37 7.33 8.91
CA ASN A 10 -12.32 7.26 7.80
C ASN A 10 -13.05 5.92 7.70
N ASN A 11 -12.79 4.96 8.61
CA ASN A 11 -13.32 3.59 8.54
C ASN A 11 -13.09 2.90 7.18
N TRP A 12 -11.92 3.11 6.58
CA TRP A 12 -11.58 2.47 5.31
C TRP A 12 -11.52 0.95 5.47
N SER A 13 -12.18 0.27 4.54
CA SER A 13 -12.04 -1.17 4.29
C SER A 13 -10.65 -1.51 3.75
N ASN A 14 -10.28 -2.80 3.77
CA ASN A 14 -8.99 -3.25 3.24
C ASN A 14 -8.82 -2.91 1.75
N GLU A 15 -9.90 -2.99 0.97
CA GLU A 15 -9.89 -2.63 -0.45
C GLU A 15 -9.71 -1.12 -0.65
N GLU A 16 -10.31 -0.28 0.20
CA GLU A 16 -10.10 1.17 0.16
C GLU A 16 -8.67 1.54 0.56
N LYS A 17 -8.14 0.92 1.62
CA LYS A 17 -6.73 1.08 2.01
C LYS A 17 -5.81 0.71 0.86
N ALA A 18 -6.03 -0.44 0.23
CA ALA A 18 -5.27 -0.90 -0.93
C ALA A 18 -5.34 0.14 -2.07
N CYS A 19 -6.54 0.59 -2.43
CA CYS A 19 -6.74 1.56 -3.51
C CYS A 19 -6.04 2.90 -3.23
N VAL A 20 -6.22 3.46 -2.03
CA VAL A 20 -5.58 4.74 -1.65
C VAL A 20 -4.07 4.57 -1.60
N LEU A 21 -3.56 3.50 -0.99
CA LEU A 21 -2.12 3.22 -0.94
C LEU A 21 -1.55 3.14 -2.37
N THR A 22 -2.21 2.40 -3.25
CA THR A 22 -1.83 2.28 -4.67
C THR A 22 -1.82 3.64 -5.36
N SER A 23 -2.77 4.53 -5.05
CA SER A 23 -2.84 5.88 -5.61
C SER A 23 -1.76 6.86 -5.08
N MET A 24 -1.27 6.63 -3.86
CA MET A 24 -0.21 7.43 -3.24
C MET A 24 1.18 7.05 -3.77
N LEU A 25 1.33 5.82 -4.23
CA LEU A 25 2.58 5.28 -4.76
C LEU A 25 2.81 5.80 -6.19
N ARG A 26 3.78 6.69 -6.34
CA ARG A 26 4.18 7.26 -7.64
C ARG A 26 5.50 6.66 -8.12
N ASP A 27 5.69 6.62 -9.43
CA ASP A 27 6.93 6.27 -10.14
C ASP A 27 7.48 4.86 -9.78
N SER A 28 8.44 4.78 -8.86
CA SER A 28 9.16 3.55 -8.51
C SER A 28 8.26 2.48 -7.88
N ALA A 29 7.29 2.91 -7.08
CA ALA A 29 6.36 1.99 -6.45
C ALA A 29 5.23 1.56 -7.39
N ALA A 30 4.85 2.40 -8.36
CA ALA A 30 3.89 2.02 -9.40
C ALA A 30 4.42 0.86 -10.25
N ALA A 31 5.72 0.84 -10.56
CA ALA A 31 6.33 -0.29 -11.26
C ALA A 31 6.27 -1.61 -10.47
N ILE A 32 6.23 -1.57 -9.13
CA ILE A 32 6.05 -2.77 -8.30
C ILE A 32 4.60 -3.23 -8.38
N LEU A 33 3.66 -2.28 -8.36
CA LEU A 33 2.23 -2.55 -8.48
C LEU A 33 1.88 -3.13 -9.86
N GLU A 34 2.57 -2.71 -10.93
CA GLU A 34 2.41 -3.30 -12.27
C GLU A 34 2.84 -4.77 -12.35
N ASN A 35 3.72 -5.22 -11.44
CA ASN A 35 4.12 -6.63 -11.36
C ASN A 35 3.11 -7.48 -10.56
N LEU A 36 2.09 -6.87 -9.95
CA LEU A 36 1.06 -7.55 -9.16
C LEU A 36 -0.22 -7.75 -9.98
N CYS A 37 -0.93 -8.85 -9.70
CA CYS A 37 -2.23 -9.09 -10.31
C CYS A 37 -3.29 -8.13 -9.76
N SER A 38 -4.35 -7.87 -10.52
CA SER A 38 -5.45 -7.00 -10.11
C SER A 38 -6.15 -7.44 -8.81
N SER A 39 -6.09 -8.74 -8.49
CA SER A 39 -6.55 -9.30 -7.22
C SER A 39 -5.64 -8.91 -6.06
N ASP A 40 -4.33 -8.91 -6.29
CA ASP A 40 -3.32 -8.57 -5.29
C ASP A 40 -3.30 -7.06 -5.03
N LEU A 41 -3.61 -6.25 -6.04
CA LEU A 41 -3.77 -4.79 -5.93
C LEU A 41 -5.01 -4.37 -5.13
N ARG A 42 -5.92 -5.31 -4.82
CA ARG A 42 -7.05 -5.07 -3.92
C ARG A 42 -6.78 -5.56 -2.50
N ASP A 43 -5.67 -6.26 -2.31
CA ASP A 43 -5.26 -6.82 -1.03
C ASP A 43 -4.14 -5.97 -0.43
N TYR A 44 -4.50 -5.25 0.64
CA TYR A 44 -3.57 -4.36 1.34
C TYR A 44 -2.35 -5.11 1.89
N ASP A 45 -2.51 -6.34 2.37
CA ASP A 45 -1.40 -7.15 2.88
C ASP A 45 -0.44 -7.57 1.77
N LYS A 46 -0.97 -7.87 0.57
CA LYS A 46 -0.15 -8.20 -0.60
C LYS A 46 0.64 -7.00 -1.08
N ILE A 47 0.00 -5.83 -1.19
CA ILE A 47 0.67 -4.59 -1.59
C ILE A 47 1.77 -4.23 -0.60
N THR A 48 1.45 -4.19 0.70
CA THR A 48 2.44 -3.83 1.72
C THR A 48 3.60 -4.83 1.77
N SER A 49 3.34 -6.13 1.61
CA SER A 49 4.39 -7.16 1.52
C SER A 49 5.31 -6.95 0.32
N ALA A 50 4.76 -6.66 -0.87
CA ALA A 50 5.54 -6.42 -2.08
C ALA A 50 6.41 -5.15 -1.95
N LEU A 51 5.86 -4.10 -1.36
CA LEU A 51 6.61 -2.88 -1.06
C LEU A 51 7.72 -3.15 -0.03
N LYS A 52 7.46 -3.98 1.00
CA LYS A 52 8.42 -4.30 2.06
C LYS A 52 9.62 -5.03 1.49
N LEU A 53 9.37 -5.95 0.56
CA LEU A 53 10.40 -6.68 -0.13
C LEU A 53 11.31 -5.77 -0.96
N ARG A 54 10.77 -4.69 -1.56
CA ARG A 54 11.52 -3.83 -2.49
C ARG A 54 12.21 -2.64 -1.84
N PHE A 55 11.56 -1.98 -0.87
CA PHE A 55 12.05 -0.75 -0.22
C PHE A 55 12.55 -0.96 1.21
N GLY A 56 12.28 -2.13 1.79
CA GLY A 56 12.57 -2.45 3.19
C GLY A 56 11.50 -1.93 4.16
N ASP A 57 11.46 -2.54 5.34
CA ASP A 57 10.43 -2.28 6.36
C ASP A 57 10.47 -0.83 6.91
N ALA A 58 11.66 -0.23 6.96
CA ALA A 58 11.86 1.14 7.43
C ALA A 58 11.09 2.18 6.60
N HIS A 59 11.16 2.07 5.27
CA HIS A 59 10.45 2.99 4.36
C HIS A 59 8.93 2.81 4.44
N LEU A 60 8.43 1.60 4.67
CA LEU A 60 7.00 1.39 4.83
C LEU A 60 6.46 1.87 6.15
N THR A 61 7.25 1.86 7.22
CA THR A 61 6.78 2.34 8.52
C THR A 61 6.59 3.86 8.53
N GLU A 62 7.35 4.59 7.72
CA GLU A 62 7.10 6.02 7.47
C GLU A 62 5.89 6.25 6.56
N LEU A 63 5.69 5.40 5.56
CA LEU A 63 4.60 5.50 4.60
C LEU A 63 3.23 5.12 5.20
N LEU A 64 3.18 4.09 6.06
CA LEU A 64 2.00 3.51 6.71
C LEU A 64 1.80 4.07 8.12
#